data_AF-A0AAV1R087-F1
#
_entry.id   AF-A0AAV1R087-F1
#
_cell.length_a   1.000
_cell.length_b   1.000
_cell.length_c   1.000
_cell.angle_alpha   90.00
_cell.angle_beta   90.00
_cell.angle_gamma   90.00
#
_symmetry.space_group_name_H-M   'P 1'
#
loop_
_entity.id
_entity.type
_entity.pdbx_description
1 polymer ?
#
loop_
_entity_poly.entity_id
_entity_poly.type
_entity_poly.pdbx_seq_one_letter_code
_entity_poly.pdbx_strand_id
1 'polypeptide(L)'
;MAVETEAAAVPELALADTDINWGRLDKTKFHIIGAALFTFQQGLLHPTAVVKTRMQVADSGLSHMGGVSVAKHILRNDGIPGLFRGFGTSAVGALPGRVLYLTALEVSKDMMLKYTKGLDMPEATCIGIANGVAGMLSNLVSCVYYVPLDVICQRLMVQGLPGATSYNGPFDVMRKVIKTEGFRGLFRGFGLTAVTQSPASALWWGTYGTAQHIIWRSMGYRDDTDKKPSHLEMVTVQATAGTVAGACSSIITTPVDTIKTRLQVMDNYGAGRPSVLKTTKTLLKEDGWWGFYRGFGPRFLNMSFYGTTMIVTYELINYLSSKDESSRWISYRKSLHEAMLTQLGEFLGFDKYPVSVTVHVKEIVARTAHRANKDNSNNSGKGEMGLSISKILGRLFSKKEMRILMVGLDAAGKTTILYKLKLGEIVTTIPTIGFNVETVEYKNISFTVWDVGGQDKIRPLWRHYFQNTQGLIFVVDSNDRDRVGEARDELHRMLNEDELRDAVLLVFANKQDLPNAMNAAEITDKLGLHSLRQRHWYIQSTCATSGEGLYEGLDWLSNNIASKA
;
A
#
# COMPACT_ATOMS: atom_id res chain seq x y z
N MET A 1 -17.11 32.20 -41.46
CA MET A 1 -16.45 32.56 -40.19
C MET A 1 -17.29 32.03 -39.05
N ALA A 2 -16.87 30.91 -38.46
CA ALA A 2 -17.21 30.52 -37.09
C ALA A 2 -16.14 29.51 -36.69
N VAL A 3 -15.33 29.88 -35.71
CA VAL A 3 -14.28 29.06 -35.10
C VAL A 3 -14.96 28.26 -34.00
N GLU A 4 -15.00 26.93 -34.14
CA GLU A 4 -15.39 26.03 -33.04
C GLU A 4 -14.13 25.64 -32.27
N THR A 5 -14.11 26.02 -31.00
CA THR A 5 -13.04 25.75 -30.05
C THR A 5 -13.22 24.34 -29.49
N GLU A 6 -12.26 23.45 -29.75
CA GLU A 6 -12.17 22.11 -29.16
C GLU A 6 -12.08 22.19 -27.63
N ALA A 7 -13.09 21.64 -26.94
CA ALA A 7 -13.04 21.39 -25.52
C ALA A 7 -12.22 20.11 -25.26
N ALA A 8 -11.06 20.26 -24.61
CA ALA A 8 -10.25 19.15 -24.15
C ALA A 8 -11.04 18.26 -23.17
N ALA A 9 -11.30 17.02 -23.57
CA ALA A 9 -11.89 16.01 -22.71
C ALA A 9 -10.96 15.70 -21.53
N VAL A 10 -11.43 15.94 -20.31
CA VAL A 10 -10.77 15.56 -19.06
C VAL A 10 -10.93 14.04 -18.88
N PRO A 11 -9.88 13.27 -18.55
CA PRO A 11 -10.00 11.82 -18.44
C PRO A 11 -10.97 11.43 -17.32
N GLU A 12 -11.90 10.55 -17.69
CA GLU A 12 -12.84 9.84 -16.84
C GLU A 12 -12.04 8.92 -15.90
N LEU A 13 -12.12 9.18 -14.59
CA LEU A 13 -11.40 8.42 -13.57
C LEU A 13 -12.22 7.15 -13.28
N ALA A 14 -11.94 6.07 -14.01
CA ALA A 14 -12.56 4.78 -13.80
C ALA A 14 -12.19 4.23 -12.41
N LEU A 15 -13.10 3.49 -11.77
CA LEU A 15 -12.89 2.78 -10.49
C LEU A 15 -11.63 1.87 -10.48
N ALA A 16 -11.06 1.56 -11.64
CA ALA A 16 -9.78 0.87 -11.82
C ALA A 16 -8.56 1.69 -11.33
N ASP A 17 -8.66 3.01 -11.19
CA ASP A 17 -7.59 3.87 -10.63
C ASP A 17 -7.49 3.79 -9.09
N THR A 18 -8.32 2.96 -8.44
CA THR A 18 -8.23 2.68 -6.98
C THR A 18 -7.29 1.53 -6.62
N ASP A 19 -6.86 0.74 -7.60
CA ASP A 19 -5.84 -0.29 -7.40
C ASP A 19 -4.43 0.35 -7.36
N ILE A 20 -3.62 -0.09 -6.41
CA ILE A 20 -2.26 0.42 -6.23
C ILE A 20 -1.45 0.11 -7.49
N ASN A 21 -1.23 1.12 -8.32
CA ASN A 21 -0.29 1.01 -9.42
C ASN A 21 1.15 1.08 -8.86
N TRP A 22 1.62 -0.06 -8.35
CA TRP A 22 2.95 -0.23 -7.75
C TRP A 22 4.10 0.20 -8.66
N GLY A 23 3.87 0.30 -9.98
CA GLY A 23 4.84 0.79 -10.95
C GLY A 23 5.12 2.29 -10.81
N ARG A 24 4.12 3.09 -10.42
CA ARG A 24 4.20 4.55 -10.26
C ARG A 24 4.81 4.97 -8.91
N LEU A 25 4.95 4.05 -7.97
CA LEU A 25 5.43 4.31 -6.62
C LEU A 25 6.89 3.87 -6.44
N ASP A 26 7.70 4.74 -5.85
CA ASP A 26 8.98 4.41 -5.28
C ASP A 26 8.73 3.55 -4.03
N LYS A 27 8.93 2.24 -4.17
CA LYS A 27 8.64 1.25 -3.14
C LYS A 27 9.44 1.53 -1.86
N THR A 28 10.69 1.99 -1.96
CA THR A 28 11.52 2.28 -0.79
C THR A 28 10.96 3.48 -0.03
N LYS A 29 10.60 4.56 -0.75
CA LYS A 29 9.93 5.72 -0.14
C LYS A 29 8.58 5.34 0.46
N PHE A 30 7.78 4.55 -0.25
CA PHE A 30 6.47 4.07 0.23
C PHE A 30 6.55 3.39 1.58
N HIS A 31 7.49 2.45 1.74
CA HIS A 31 7.63 1.72 3.00
C HIS A 31 8.22 2.59 4.13
N ILE A 32 9.22 3.44 3.85
CA ILE A 32 9.86 4.30 4.87
C ILE A 32 8.89 5.41 5.33
N ILE A 33 8.28 6.12 4.38
CA ILE A 33 7.32 7.19 4.65
C ILE A 33 6.08 6.60 5.30
N GLY A 34 5.60 5.45 4.83
CA GLY A 34 4.52 4.72 5.47
C GLY A 34 4.82 4.37 6.92
N ALA A 35 6.00 3.81 7.19
CA ALA A 35 6.44 3.51 8.56
C ALA A 35 6.43 4.76 9.46
N ALA A 36 6.96 5.88 8.97
CA ALA A 36 7.02 7.13 9.72
C ALA A 36 5.62 7.71 9.99
N LEU A 37 4.78 7.84 8.96
CA LEU A 37 3.45 8.43 9.07
C LEU A 37 2.50 7.58 9.91
N PHE A 38 2.54 6.25 9.76
CA PHE A 38 1.73 5.38 10.61
C PHE A 38 2.20 5.39 12.07
N THR A 39 3.50 5.50 12.33
CA THR A 39 4.02 5.64 13.70
C THR A 39 3.58 6.97 14.30
N PHE A 40 3.61 8.06 13.52
CA PHE A 40 3.11 9.37 13.92
C PHE A 40 1.61 9.35 14.24
N GLN A 41 0.79 8.75 13.36
CA GLN A 41 -0.65 8.56 13.56
C GLN A 41 -0.92 7.78 14.86
N GLN A 42 -0.17 6.70 15.10
CA GLN A 42 -0.27 5.95 16.36
C GLN A 42 0.10 6.82 17.57
N GLY A 43 1.12 7.66 17.46
CA GLY A 43 1.52 8.61 18.50
C GLY A 43 0.41 9.61 18.84
N LEU A 44 -0.28 10.14 17.83
CA LEU A 44 -1.39 11.07 18.01
C LEU A 44 -2.55 10.43 18.79
N LEU A 45 -2.83 9.15 18.52
CA LEU A 45 -3.94 8.42 19.15
C LEU A 45 -3.55 7.73 20.47
N HIS A 46 -2.25 7.57 20.76
CA HIS A 46 -1.76 6.83 21.92
C HIS A 46 -2.27 7.37 23.28
N PRO A 47 -2.36 8.70 23.52
CA PRO A 47 -2.93 9.22 24.76
C PRO A 47 -4.34 8.72 25.05
N THR A 48 -5.19 8.60 24.03
CA THR A 48 -6.55 8.05 24.18
C THR A 48 -6.53 6.57 24.56
N ALA A 49 -5.55 5.81 24.05
CA ALA A 49 -5.37 4.41 24.40
C ALA A 49 -4.94 4.25 25.87
N VAL A 50 -4.02 5.10 26.37
CA VAL A 50 -3.61 5.08 27.79
C VAL A 50 -4.81 5.38 28.70
N VAL A 51 -5.57 6.42 28.40
CA VAL A 51 -6.77 6.80 29.17
C VAL A 51 -7.80 5.67 29.15
N LYS A 52 -8.07 5.09 27.98
CA LYS A 52 -8.97 3.93 27.82
C LYS A 52 -8.55 2.78 28.74
N THR A 53 -7.28 2.37 28.63
CA THR A 53 -6.74 1.22 29.36
C THR A 53 -6.78 1.44 30.87
N ARG A 54 -6.46 2.65 31.35
CA ARG A 54 -6.58 2.97 32.79
C ARG A 54 -8.03 2.91 33.27
N MET A 55 -8.98 3.43 32.50
CA MET A 55 -10.40 3.36 32.85
C MET A 55 -10.95 1.93 32.87
N GLN A 56 -10.51 1.06 31.95
CA GLN A 56 -10.94 -0.34 31.89
C GLN A 56 -10.43 -1.17 33.07
N VAL A 57 -9.25 -0.84 33.58
CA VAL A 57 -8.61 -1.60 34.67
C VAL A 57 -8.91 -1.01 36.05
N ALA A 58 -9.15 0.30 36.15
CA ALA A 58 -9.39 1.01 37.41
C ALA A 58 -10.38 0.29 38.35
N ASP A 59 -10.08 0.34 39.65
CA ASP A 59 -11.02 -0.03 40.71
C ASP A 59 -12.07 1.07 40.93
N SER A 60 -13.09 0.77 41.74
CA SER A 60 -14.30 1.57 41.98
C SER A 60 -14.06 3.06 42.35
N GLY A 61 -12.87 3.43 42.85
CA GLY A 61 -12.54 4.83 43.15
C GLY A 61 -12.26 5.70 41.90
N LEU A 62 -11.68 5.12 40.85
CA LEU A 62 -11.38 5.79 39.58
C LEU A 62 -12.44 5.49 38.49
N SER A 63 -13.33 4.52 38.72
CA SER A 63 -14.35 4.07 37.75
C SER A 63 -15.37 5.15 37.40
N HIS A 64 -15.66 6.07 38.33
CA HIS A 64 -16.62 7.16 38.12
C HIS A 64 -16.03 8.38 37.40
N MET A 65 -14.73 8.42 37.16
CA MET A 65 -14.08 9.56 36.52
C MET A 65 -14.28 9.52 35.00
N GLY A 66 -14.74 10.64 34.42
CA GLY A 66 -14.75 10.81 32.97
C GLY A 66 -13.34 10.77 32.36
N GLY A 67 -13.23 10.40 31.08
CA GLY A 67 -11.93 10.22 30.41
C GLY A 67 -11.03 11.47 30.44
N VAL A 68 -11.61 12.68 30.35
CA VAL A 68 -10.87 13.94 30.48
C VAL A 68 -10.29 14.11 31.89
N SER A 69 -11.05 13.74 32.92
CA SER A 69 -10.58 13.78 34.30
C SER A 69 -9.44 12.80 34.55
N VAL A 70 -9.51 11.60 33.95
CA VAL A 70 -8.41 10.62 33.98
C VAL A 70 -7.18 11.17 33.26
N ALA A 71 -7.33 11.76 32.07
CA ALA A 71 -6.21 12.38 31.35
C ALA A 71 -5.54 13.50 32.17
N LYS A 72 -6.34 14.38 32.80
CA LYS A 72 -5.84 15.43 33.68
C LYS A 72 -5.13 14.87 34.91
N HIS A 73 -5.64 13.76 35.47
CA HIS A 73 -5.00 13.06 36.58
C HIS A 73 -3.64 12.47 36.18
N ILE A 74 -3.54 11.84 35.01
CA ILE A 74 -2.27 11.34 34.46
C ILE A 74 -1.28 12.49 34.28
N LEU A 75 -1.71 13.59 33.65
CA LEU A 75 -0.85 14.76 33.43
C LEU A 75 -0.35 15.37 34.75
N ARG A 76 -1.20 15.41 35.79
CA ARG A 76 -0.83 15.96 37.10
C ARG A 76 0.16 15.07 37.86
N ASN A 77 0.05 13.75 37.74
CA ASN A 77 0.84 12.80 38.55
C ASN A 77 2.06 12.23 37.82
N ASP A 78 1.91 11.91 36.54
CA ASP A 78 2.94 11.26 35.70
C ASP A 78 3.52 12.21 34.63
N GLY A 79 2.97 13.41 34.46
CA GLY A 79 3.35 14.35 33.41
C GLY A 79 2.98 13.88 32.00
N ILE A 80 3.50 14.58 30.98
CA ILE A 80 3.33 14.24 29.57
C ILE A 80 3.82 12.81 29.24
N PRO A 81 4.98 12.34 29.75
CA PRO A 81 5.43 10.97 29.50
C PRO A 81 4.44 9.89 29.97
N GLY A 82 3.61 10.19 30.97
CA GLY A 82 2.55 9.31 31.45
C GLY A 82 1.51 8.96 30.37
N LEU A 83 1.16 9.91 29.49
CA LEU A 83 0.23 9.72 28.38
C LEU A 83 0.82 8.90 27.22
N PHE A 84 2.14 8.68 27.22
CA PHE A 84 2.85 7.94 26.18
C PHE A 84 3.48 6.63 26.68
N ARG A 85 3.15 6.19 27.91
CA ARG A 85 3.61 4.90 28.43
C ARG A 85 3.20 3.77 27.49
N GLY A 86 4.17 2.92 27.14
CA GLY A 86 3.98 1.79 26.22
C GLY A 86 4.03 2.14 24.73
N PHE A 87 4.16 3.41 24.34
CA PHE A 87 4.19 3.82 22.92
C PHE A 87 5.30 3.13 22.13
N GLY A 88 6.53 3.10 22.67
CA GLY A 88 7.65 2.43 22.00
C GLY A 88 7.41 0.94 21.74
N THR A 89 6.71 0.24 22.64
CA THR A 89 6.34 -1.18 22.45
C THR A 89 5.29 -1.34 21.35
N SER A 90 4.29 -0.46 21.34
CA SER A 90 3.26 -0.42 20.29
C SER A 90 3.87 -0.13 18.91
N ALA A 91 4.78 0.85 18.83
CA ALA A 91 5.46 1.25 17.60
C ALA A 91 6.32 0.13 17.01
N VAL A 92 7.14 -0.55 17.84
CA VAL A 92 7.96 -1.70 17.41
C VAL A 92 7.09 -2.86 16.93
N GLY A 93 5.91 -3.04 17.52
CA GLY A 93 4.97 -4.08 17.10
C GLY A 93 4.29 -3.82 15.75
N ALA A 94 4.18 -2.56 15.33
CA ALA A 94 3.35 -2.20 14.19
C ALA A 94 3.85 -2.73 12.84
N LEU A 95 5.15 -2.56 12.54
CA LEU A 95 5.69 -2.93 11.22
C LEU A 95 5.81 -4.44 11.00
N PRO A 96 6.50 -5.21 11.88
CA PRO A 96 6.62 -6.65 11.67
C PRO A 96 5.26 -7.35 11.74
N GLY A 97 4.35 -6.88 12.61
CA GLY A 97 2.99 -7.40 12.70
C GLY A 97 2.18 -7.22 11.41
N ARG A 98 2.34 -6.08 10.72
CA ARG A 98 1.72 -5.84 9.41
C ARG A 98 2.30 -6.72 8.31
N VAL A 99 3.63 -6.88 8.28
CA VAL A 99 4.28 -7.77 7.31
C VAL A 99 3.77 -9.20 7.49
N LEU A 100 3.76 -9.70 8.73
CA LEU A 100 3.23 -11.03 9.05
C LEU A 100 1.76 -11.18 8.63
N TYR A 101 0.93 -10.18 8.92
CA TYR A 101 -0.48 -10.19 8.52
C TYR A 101 -0.65 -10.24 7.00
N LEU A 102 0.02 -9.37 6.24
CA LEU A 102 -0.11 -9.31 4.78
C LEU A 102 0.42 -10.57 4.10
N THR A 103 1.60 -11.05 4.50
CA THR A 103 2.13 -12.32 3.97
C THR A 103 1.17 -13.48 4.27
N ALA A 104 0.67 -13.57 5.50
CA ALA A 104 -0.28 -14.63 5.84
C ALA A 104 -1.61 -14.49 5.09
N LEU A 105 -2.07 -13.27 4.84
CA LEU A 105 -3.28 -12.99 4.06
C LEU A 105 -3.13 -13.49 2.61
N GLU A 106 -2.04 -13.11 1.94
CA GLU A 106 -1.78 -13.51 0.55
C GLU A 106 -1.63 -15.03 0.41
N VAL A 107 -0.82 -15.65 1.26
CA VAL A 107 -0.59 -17.11 1.24
C VAL A 107 -1.89 -17.87 1.54
N SER A 108 -2.67 -17.42 2.52
CA SER A 108 -3.94 -18.07 2.87
C SER A 108 -4.98 -17.92 1.76
N LYS A 109 -5.02 -16.76 1.10
CA LYS A 109 -5.94 -16.49 -0.01
C LYS A 109 -5.61 -17.37 -1.21
N ASP A 110 -4.33 -17.45 -1.61
CA ASP A 110 -3.89 -18.31 -2.72
C ASP A 110 -4.19 -19.79 -2.44
N MET A 111 -3.91 -20.26 -1.22
CA MET A 111 -4.23 -21.63 -0.80
C MET A 111 -5.73 -21.92 -0.86
N MET A 112 -6.57 -21.00 -0.37
CA MET A 112 -8.02 -21.19 -0.38
C MET A 112 -8.60 -21.13 -1.80
N LEU A 113 -8.11 -20.23 -2.66
CA LEU A 113 -8.54 -20.19 -4.07
C LEU A 113 -8.16 -21.48 -4.80
N LYS A 114 -7.00 -22.08 -4.52
CA LYS A 114 -6.62 -23.39 -5.07
C LYS A 114 -7.53 -24.52 -4.58
N TYR A 115 -7.96 -24.47 -3.33
CA TYR A 115 -8.86 -25.46 -2.74
C TYR A 115 -10.29 -25.33 -3.26
N THR A 116 -10.81 -24.10 -3.39
CA THR A 116 -12.18 -23.83 -3.86
C THR A 116 -12.35 -24.02 -5.36
N LYS A 117 -11.27 -23.97 -6.17
CA LYS A 117 -11.32 -24.35 -7.59
C LYS A 117 -11.79 -25.79 -7.84
N GLY A 118 -11.66 -26.68 -6.85
CA GLY A 118 -12.19 -28.05 -6.94
C GLY A 118 -13.66 -28.19 -6.53
N LEU A 119 -14.29 -27.11 -6.08
CA LEU A 119 -15.70 -27.07 -5.69
C LEU A 119 -16.48 -26.31 -6.77
N ASP A 120 -17.53 -26.92 -7.30
CA ASP A 120 -18.38 -26.32 -8.35
C ASP A 120 -19.26 -25.20 -7.75
N MET A 121 -18.64 -24.06 -7.44
CA MET A 121 -19.25 -22.91 -6.77
C MET A 121 -19.09 -21.64 -7.61
N PRO A 122 -20.04 -20.68 -7.52
CA PRO A 122 -19.93 -19.40 -8.20
C PRO A 122 -18.65 -18.65 -7.80
N GLU A 123 -17.98 -18.02 -8.77
CA GLU A 123 -16.70 -17.34 -8.59
C GLU A 123 -16.73 -16.30 -7.46
N ALA A 124 -17.80 -15.51 -7.37
CA ALA A 124 -17.99 -14.53 -6.30
C ALA A 124 -18.02 -15.18 -4.90
N THR A 125 -18.62 -16.37 -4.78
CA THR A 125 -18.67 -17.14 -3.53
C THR A 125 -17.29 -17.71 -3.20
N CYS A 126 -16.56 -18.24 -4.19
CA CYS A 126 -15.19 -18.71 -4.02
C CYS A 126 -14.26 -17.61 -3.53
N ILE A 127 -14.32 -16.43 -4.15
CA ILE A 127 -13.54 -15.25 -3.74
C ILE A 127 -13.93 -14.79 -2.34
N GLY A 128 -15.24 -14.75 -2.03
CA GLY A 128 -15.75 -14.39 -0.71
C GLY A 128 -15.25 -15.31 0.40
N ILE A 129 -15.34 -16.64 0.20
CA ILE A 129 -14.83 -17.65 1.13
C ILE A 129 -13.31 -17.52 1.28
N ALA A 130 -12.58 -17.41 0.18
CA ALA A 130 -11.12 -17.29 0.22
C ALA A 130 -10.67 -16.04 0.98
N ASN A 131 -11.28 -14.87 0.72
CA ASN A 131 -10.97 -13.64 1.45
C ASN A 131 -11.34 -13.75 2.95
N GLY A 132 -12.50 -14.35 3.27
CA GLY A 132 -12.95 -14.52 4.65
C GLY A 132 -12.01 -15.42 5.46
N VAL A 133 -11.69 -16.60 4.93
CA VAL A 133 -10.77 -17.55 5.59
C VAL A 133 -9.36 -16.97 5.66
N ALA A 134 -8.88 -16.33 4.60
CA ALA A 134 -7.57 -15.69 4.60
C ALA A 134 -7.47 -14.58 5.64
N GLY A 135 -8.50 -13.75 5.79
CA GLY A 135 -8.56 -12.70 6.81
C GLY A 135 -8.58 -13.24 8.24
N MET A 136 -9.21 -14.39 8.47
CA MET A 136 -9.19 -15.05 9.79
C MET A 136 -7.82 -15.67 10.09
N LEU A 137 -7.24 -16.39 9.14
CA LEU A 137 -5.97 -17.08 9.33
C LEU A 137 -4.80 -16.09 9.46
N SER A 138 -4.78 -15.03 8.66
CA SER A 138 -3.78 -13.97 8.77
C SER A 138 -3.83 -13.27 10.13
N ASN A 139 -5.03 -13.07 10.66
CA ASN A 139 -5.22 -12.51 11.99
C ASN A 139 -4.67 -13.42 13.09
N LEU A 140 -4.92 -14.74 13.01
CA LEU A 140 -4.38 -15.72 13.96
C LEU A 140 -2.85 -15.75 13.95
N VAL A 141 -2.24 -15.74 12.78
CA VAL A 141 -0.78 -15.71 12.62
C VAL A 141 -0.21 -14.40 13.19
N SER A 142 -0.81 -13.27 12.86
CA SER A 142 -0.39 -11.96 13.38
C SER A 142 -0.51 -11.88 14.90
N CYS A 143 -1.54 -12.49 15.50
CA CYS A 143 -1.74 -12.53 16.95
C CYS A 143 -0.55 -13.17 17.70
N VAL A 144 0.18 -14.11 17.10
CA VAL A 144 1.35 -14.76 17.73
C VAL A 144 2.43 -13.74 18.06
N TYR A 145 2.61 -12.74 17.20
CA TYR A 145 3.57 -11.65 17.40
C TYR A 145 2.95 -10.48 18.17
N TYR A 146 1.72 -10.12 17.84
CA TYR A 146 1.05 -8.94 18.38
C TYR A 146 0.66 -9.08 19.85
N VAL A 147 0.14 -10.24 20.28
CA VAL A 147 -0.40 -10.41 21.64
C VAL A 147 0.66 -10.23 22.73
N PRO A 148 1.88 -10.79 22.64
CA PRO A 148 2.94 -10.53 23.62
C PRO A 148 3.29 -9.04 23.77
N LEU A 149 3.36 -8.31 22.65
CA LEU A 149 3.66 -6.89 22.66
C LEU A 149 2.50 -6.07 23.23
N ASP A 150 1.27 -6.44 22.91
CA ASP A 150 0.07 -5.84 23.50
C ASP A 150 0.04 -6.06 25.02
N VAL A 151 0.28 -7.28 25.53
CA VAL A 151 0.35 -7.54 26.99
C VAL A 151 1.41 -6.67 27.67
N ILE A 152 2.60 -6.55 27.08
CA ILE A 152 3.66 -5.68 27.61
C ILE A 152 3.22 -4.21 27.60
N CYS A 153 2.61 -3.75 26.49
CA CYS A 153 2.13 -2.40 26.33
C CYS A 153 1.03 -2.05 27.35
N GLN A 154 -0.01 -2.90 27.50
CA GLN A 154 -1.11 -2.69 28.44
C GLN A 154 -0.61 -2.60 29.89
N ARG A 155 0.36 -3.44 30.28
CA ARG A 155 0.97 -3.39 31.62
C ARG A 155 1.78 -2.12 31.87
N LEU A 156 2.40 -1.54 30.84
CA LEU A 156 3.04 -0.22 30.95
C LEU A 156 2.01 0.91 31.05
N MET A 157 0.90 0.84 30.30
CA MET A 157 -0.15 1.87 30.27
C MET A 157 -0.86 2.06 31.62
N VAL A 158 -1.05 0.97 32.39
CA VAL A 158 -1.74 1.01 33.68
C VAL A 158 -0.90 1.43 34.88
N GLN A 159 0.42 1.57 34.71
CA GLN A 159 1.29 2.04 35.78
C GLN A 159 0.80 3.36 36.37
N GLY A 160 0.89 3.52 37.68
CA GLY A 160 0.38 4.69 38.40
C GLY A 160 -1.06 4.54 38.91
N LEU A 161 -1.76 3.45 38.56
CA LEU A 161 -2.98 3.06 39.26
C LEU A 161 -2.67 2.36 40.58
N PRO A 162 -3.51 2.52 41.62
CA PRO A 162 -3.41 1.72 42.85
C PRO A 162 -3.39 0.22 42.52
N GLY A 163 -2.46 -0.53 43.12
CA GLY A 163 -2.32 -1.97 42.88
C GLY A 163 -1.58 -2.36 41.59
N ALA A 164 -1.22 -1.41 40.72
CA ALA A 164 -0.43 -1.71 39.52
C ALA A 164 1.06 -1.85 39.84
N THR A 165 1.69 -2.90 39.31
CA THR A 165 3.13 -3.14 39.44
C THR A 165 3.95 -2.11 38.66
N SER A 166 5.00 -1.55 39.27
CA SER A 166 5.96 -0.67 38.59
C SER A 166 7.00 -1.46 37.80
N TYR A 167 7.35 -0.94 36.62
CA TYR A 167 8.28 -1.53 35.65
C TYR A 167 9.20 -0.44 35.09
N ASN A 168 10.46 -0.80 34.87
CA ASN A 168 11.47 0.11 34.32
C ASN A 168 11.47 0.17 32.78
N GLY A 169 10.65 -0.65 32.12
CA GLY A 169 10.55 -0.72 30.67
C GLY A 169 9.97 -2.05 30.17
N PRO A 170 9.86 -2.24 28.83
CA PRO A 170 9.21 -3.40 28.24
C PRO A 170 9.91 -4.72 28.56
N PHE A 171 11.25 -4.74 28.59
CA PHE A 171 12.02 -5.94 28.95
C PHE A 171 11.86 -6.32 30.42
N ASP A 172 11.68 -5.34 31.32
CA ASP A 172 11.40 -5.61 32.74
C ASP A 172 10.00 -6.19 32.92
N VAL A 173 9.00 -5.68 32.19
CA VAL A 173 7.66 -6.29 32.14
C VAL A 173 7.75 -7.73 31.67
N MET A 174 8.40 -7.99 30.53
CA MET A 174 8.53 -9.34 29.99
C MET A 174 9.20 -10.29 31.00
N ARG A 175 10.31 -9.86 31.62
CA ARG A 175 11.01 -10.66 32.64
C ARG A 175 10.13 -10.97 33.84
N LYS A 176 9.45 -9.97 34.40
CA LYS A 176 8.59 -10.14 35.58
C LYS A 176 7.40 -11.04 35.25
N VAL A 177 6.74 -10.85 34.10
CA VAL A 177 5.62 -11.69 33.65
C VAL A 177 6.05 -13.15 33.45
N ILE A 178 7.19 -13.39 32.78
CA ILE A 178 7.70 -14.76 32.63
C ILE A 178 8.01 -15.38 33.99
N LYS A 179 8.57 -14.60 34.93
CA LYS A 179 8.91 -15.09 36.27
C LYS A 179 7.68 -15.40 37.13
N THR A 180 6.61 -14.60 37.06
CA THR A 180 5.42 -14.76 37.92
C THR A 180 4.34 -15.62 37.29
N GLU A 181 4.19 -15.59 35.97
CA GLU A 181 3.07 -16.22 35.24
C GLU A 181 3.51 -17.32 34.26
N GLY A 182 4.84 -17.45 34.05
CA GLY A 182 5.41 -18.28 33.01
C GLY A 182 5.27 -17.66 31.61
N PHE A 183 5.82 -18.35 30.61
CA PHE A 183 5.78 -17.90 29.22
C PHE A 183 4.36 -17.69 28.67
N ARG A 184 3.39 -18.49 29.14
CA ARG A 184 1.98 -18.36 28.76
C ARG A 184 1.34 -17.04 29.24
N GLY A 185 1.93 -16.36 30.23
CA GLY A 185 1.47 -15.04 30.69
C GLY A 185 1.52 -13.98 29.59
N LEU A 186 2.52 -14.05 28.71
CA LEU A 186 2.65 -13.14 27.56
C LEU A 186 1.52 -13.30 26.53
N PHE A 187 0.83 -14.44 26.52
CA PHE A 187 -0.25 -14.75 25.58
C PHE A 187 -1.65 -14.63 26.23
N ARG A 188 -1.76 -13.97 27.39
CA ARG A 188 -3.07 -13.72 27.99
C ARG A 188 -3.95 -12.90 27.05
N GLY A 189 -5.21 -13.31 26.94
CA GLY A 189 -6.16 -12.68 26.04
C GLY A 189 -6.00 -13.05 24.56
N PHE A 190 -5.12 -14.00 24.21
CA PHE A 190 -4.95 -14.45 22.82
C PHE A 190 -6.29 -14.87 22.18
N GLY A 191 -7.03 -15.78 22.84
CA GLY A 191 -8.32 -16.25 22.32
C GLY A 191 -9.36 -15.14 22.16
N LEU A 192 -9.43 -14.21 23.13
CA LEU A 192 -10.31 -13.04 23.04
C LEU A 192 -9.89 -12.12 21.89
N THR A 193 -8.59 -11.90 21.70
CA THR A 193 -8.05 -11.06 20.61
C THR A 193 -8.37 -11.68 19.24
N ALA A 194 -8.14 -12.99 19.09
CA ALA A 194 -8.43 -13.73 17.86
C ALA A 194 -9.92 -13.67 17.49
N VAL A 195 -10.81 -13.91 18.45
CA VAL A 195 -12.27 -13.93 18.22
C VAL A 195 -12.85 -12.53 18.02
N THR A 196 -12.20 -11.48 18.51
CA THR A 196 -12.73 -10.11 18.37
C THR A 196 -12.23 -9.37 17.16
N GLN A 197 -10.95 -9.51 16.77
CA GLN A 197 -10.36 -8.66 15.75
C GLN A 197 -10.99 -8.85 14.37
N SER A 198 -11.13 -10.09 13.88
CA SER A 198 -11.69 -10.33 12.54
C SER A 198 -13.17 -9.89 12.45
N PRO A 199 -14.07 -10.24 13.39
CA PRO A 199 -15.44 -9.73 13.37
C PRO A 199 -15.53 -8.21 13.56
N ALA A 200 -14.67 -7.61 14.40
CA ALA A 200 -14.64 -6.17 14.60
C ALA A 200 -14.25 -5.42 13.31
N SER A 201 -13.28 -5.95 12.55
CA SER A 201 -12.87 -5.40 11.26
C SER A 201 -13.98 -5.54 10.22
N ALA A 202 -14.62 -6.71 10.11
CA ALA A 202 -15.74 -6.93 9.19
C ALA A 202 -16.91 -5.98 9.50
N LEU A 203 -17.25 -5.84 10.78
CA LEU A 203 -18.29 -4.92 11.26
C LEU A 203 -17.94 -3.47 10.93
N TRP A 204 -16.69 -3.05 11.14
CA TRP A 204 -16.25 -1.69 10.86
C TRP A 204 -16.33 -1.38 9.36
N TRP A 205 -15.71 -2.21 8.50
CA TRP A 205 -15.72 -1.99 7.04
C TRP A 205 -17.12 -2.10 6.44
N GLY A 206 -17.94 -3.07 6.88
CA GLY A 206 -19.31 -3.22 6.42
C GLY A 206 -20.20 -2.03 6.80
N THR A 207 -20.08 -1.54 8.05
CA THR A 207 -20.79 -0.34 8.50
C THR A 207 -20.29 0.90 7.77
N TYR A 208 -18.98 1.02 7.57
CA TYR A 208 -18.35 2.13 6.87
C TYR A 208 -18.89 2.26 5.43
N GLY A 209 -18.82 1.17 4.65
CA GLY A 209 -19.31 1.16 3.27
C GLY A 209 -20.82 1.45 3.17
N THR A 210 -21.62 0.87 4.06
CA THR A 210 -23.06 1.13 4.13
C THR A 210 -23.36 2.59 4.48
N ALA A 211 -22.65 3.15 5.47
CA ALA A 211 -22.80 4.54 5.87
C ALA A 211 -22.42 5.50 4.73
N GLN A 212 -21.29 5.27 4.05
CA GLN A 212 -20.90 6.06 2.88
C GLN A 212 -22.00 6.04 1.80
N HIS A 213 -22.49 4.86 1.45
CA HIS A 213 -23.51 4.69 0.43
C HIS A 213 -24.83 5.41 0.78
N ILE A 214 -25.27 5.36 2.05
CA ILE A 214 -26.45 6.10 2.52
C ILE A 214 -26.21 7.61 2.45
N ILE A 215 -25.05 8.09 2.93
CA ILE A 215 -24.73 9.53 2.97
C ILE A 215 -24.64 10.09 1.54
N TRP A 216 -23.94 9.42 0.64
CA TRP A 216 -23.83 9.83 -0.76
C TRP A 216 -25.20 9.93 -1.44
N ARG A 217 -26.06 8.92 -1.26
CA ARG A 217 -27.44 8.95 -1.76
C ARG A 217 -28.26 10.08 -1.17
N SER A 218 -28.08 10.39 0.11
CA SER A 218 -28.78 11.50 0.78
C SER A 218 -28.34 12.88 0.26
N MET A 219 -27.10 12.99 -0.22
CA MET A 219 -26.55 14.21 -0.84
C MET A 219 -26.88 14.32 -2.34
N GLY A 220 -27.67 13.39 -2.87
CA GLY A 220 -28.12 13.40 -4.27
C GLY A 220 -27.14 12.78 -5.26
N TYR A 221 -26.04 12.17 -4.79
CA TYR A 221 -25.14 11.41 -5.64
C TYR A 221 -25.74 10.01 -5.87
N ARG A 222 -26.12 9.75 -7.12
CA ARG A 222 -26.55 8.44 -7.63
C ARG A 222 -25.53 7.92 -8.63
N ASP A 223 -25.54 6.62 -8.90
CA ASP A 223 -24.59 5.96 -9.80
C ASP A 223 -24.56 6.59 -11.22
N ASP A 224 -25.64 7.29 -11.61
CA ASP A 224 -25.82 7.92 -12.92
C ASP A 224 -25.43 9.42 -12.96
N THR A 225 -24.75 9.94 -11.92
CA THR A 225 -24.51 11.39 -11.78
C THR A 225 -23.09 11.76 -12.22
N ASP A 226 -22.94 12.54 -13.29
CA ASP A 226 -21.63 13.09 -13.74
C ASP A 226 -21.02 14.13 -12.78
N LYS A 227 -21.75 14.49 -11.72
CA LYS A 227 -21.30 15.46 -10.72
C LYS A 227 -20.22 14.85 -9.85
N LYS A 228 -18.98 15.33 -10.00
CA LYS A 228 -17.87 14.96 -9.10
C LYS A 228 -18.04 15.67 -7.75
N PRO A 229 -17.96 14.95 -6.61
CA PRO A 229 -18.04 15.56 -5.31
C PRO A 229 -16.83 16.47 -5.06
N SER A 230 -17.05 17.58 -4.35
CA SER A 230 -15.98 18.45 -3.89
C SER A 230 -15.12 17.74 -2.84
N HIS A 231 -13.90 18.24 -2.64
CA HIS A 231 -12.98 17.71 -1.64
C HIS A 231 -13.55 17.80 -0.22
N LEU A 232 -14.26 18.88 0.10
CA LEU A 232 -14.89 19.05 1.40
C LEU A 232 -16.01 18.04 1.60
N GLU A 233 -16.84 17.78 0.58
CA GLU A 233 -17.88 16.75 0.65
C GLU A 233 -17.26 15.37 0.84
N MET A 234 -16.19 15.04 0.10
CA MET A 234 -15.52 13.75 0.21
C MET A 234 -14.93 13.50 1.61
N VAL A 235 -14.19 14.48 2.15
CA VAL A 235 -13.62 14.39 3.50
C VAL A 235 -14.74 14.31 4.54
N THR A 236 -15.81 15.09 4.38
CA THR A 236 -16.95 15.09 5.30
C THR A 236 -17.65 13.73 5.31
N VAL A 237 -17.97 13.17 4.14
CA VAL A 237 -18.61 11.84 4.05
C VAL A 237 -17.72 10.77 4.64
N GLN A 238 -16.42 10.77 4.34
CA GLN A 238 -15.48 9.81 4.90
C GLN A 238 -15.37 9.93 6.43
N ALA A 239 -15.31 11.15 6.98
CA ALA A 239 -15.23 11.38 8.41
C ALA A 239 -16.53 10.99 9.14
N THR A 240 -17.69 11.33 8.58
CA THR A 240 -19.00 10.95 9.14
C THR A 240 -19.20 9.44 9.08
N ALA A 241 -18.92 8.79 7.95
CA ALA A 241 -19.00 7.34 7.81
C ALA A 241 -18.01 6.62 8.75
N GLY A 242 -16.78 7.13 8.86
CA GLY A 242 -15.76 6.63 9.79
C GLY A 242 -16.22 6.71 11.25
N THR A 243 -16.90 7.79 11.63
CA THR A 243 -17.47 7.97 12.97
C THR A 243 -18.64 7.02 13.24
N VAL A 244 -19.55 6.83 12.27
CA VAL A 244 -20.67 5.88 12.38
C VAL A 244 -20.15 4.44 12.51
N ALA A 245 -19.18 4.06 11.68
CA ALA A 245 -18.52 2.76 11.76
C ALA A 245 -17.76 2.56 13.07
N GLY A 246 -17.06 3.59 13.54
CA GLY A 246 -16.38 3.63 14.84
C GLY A 246 -17.37 3.46 16.01
N ALA A 247 -18.50 4.14 15.98
CA ALA A 247 -19.58 4.00 16.98
C ALA A 247 -20.13 2.57 17.00
N CYS A 248 -20.56 2.04 15.86
CA CYS A 248 -21.15 0.71 15.77
C CYS A 248 -20.16 -0.38 16.25
N SER A 249 -18.93 -0.35 15.72
CA SER A 249 -17.89 -1.31 16.10
C SER A 249 -17.52 -1.20 17.57
N SER A 250 -17.36 0.02 18.11
CA SER A 250 -17.05 0.20 19.53
C SER A 250 -18.16 -0.31 20.44
N ILE A 251 -19.44 -0.04 20.15
CA ILE A 251 -20.57 -0.52 20.99
C ILE A 251 -20.57 -2.04 21.13
N ILE A 252 -20.33 -2.76 20.04
CA ILE A 252 -20.35 -4.22 20.01
C ILE A 252 -19.08 -4.82 20.64
N THR A 253 -17.92 -4.19 20.41
CA THR A 253 -16.63 -4.78 20.77
C THR A 253 -16.10 -4.36 22.15
N THR A 254 -16.63 -3.28 22.74
CA THR A 254 -16.16 -2.76 24.04
C THR A 254 -16.28 -3.79 25.17
N PRO A 255 -17.38 -4.53 25.34
CA PRO A 255 -17.48 -5.51 26.42
C PRO A 255 -16.36 -6.55 26.40
N VAL A 256 -16.02 -7.06 25.21
CA VAL A 256 -14.97 -8.07 25.07
C VAL A 256 -13.58 -7.44 25.25
N ASP A 257 -13.37 -6.22 24.76
CA ASP A 257 -12.13 -5.47 24.99
C ASP A 257 -11.89 -5.20 26.47
N THR A 258 -12.90 -4.77 27.22
CA THR A 258 -12.78 -4.51 28.66
C THR A 258 -12.40 -5.78 29.43
N ILE A 259 -13.02 -6.92 29.09
CA ILE A 259 -12.65 -8.23 29.68
C ILE A 259 -11.21 -8.60 29.31
N LYS A 260 -10.82 -8.42 28.03
CA LYS A 260 -9.47 -8.68 27.53
C LYS A 260 -8.43 -7.84 28.27
N THR A 261 -8.62 -6.52 28.33
CA THR A 261 -7.67 -5.58 28.97
C THR A 261 -7.47 -5.94 30.44
N ARG A 262 -8.55 -6.22 31.19
CA ARG A 262 -8.44 -6.69 32.57
C ARG A 262 -7.71 -8.03 32.70
N LEU A 263 -8.00 -8.99 31.81
CA LEU A 263 -7.32 -10.29 31.81
C LEU A 263 -5.81 -10.18 31.55
N GLN A 264 -5.39 -9.23 30.71
CA GLN A 264 -3.98 -9.01 30.35
C GLN A 264 -3.18 -8.30 31.45
N VAL A 265 -3.84 -7.48 32.27
CA VAL A 265 -3.19 -6.58 33.21
C VAL A 265 -3.33 -6.99 34.68
N MET A 266 -4.50 -7.50 35.09
CA MET A 266 -4.77 -7.75 36.50
C MET A 266 -3.96 -8.94 37.01
N ASP A 267 -3.01 -8.64 37.90
CA ASP A 267 -2.26 -9.63 38.67
C ASP A 267 -3.02 -9.94 39.97
N ASN A 268 -3.77 -11.03 39.98
CA ASN A 268 -4.39 -11.52 41.21
C ASN A 268 -3.34 -12.25 42.06
N TYR A 269 -2.46 -11.50 42.72
CA TYR A 269 -1.58 -12.03 43.76
C TYR A 269 -2.44 -12.72 44.84
N GLY A 270 -2.43 -14.06 44.85
CA GLY A 270 -3.07 -14.88 45.88
C GLY A 270 -4.48 -15.42 45.61
N ALA A 271 -5.19 -14.99 44.56
CA ALA A 271 -6.58 -15.43 44.29
C ALA A 271 -6.73 -16.42 43.10
N GLY A 272 -5.62 -17.01 42.64
CA GLY A 272 -5.59 -17.96 41.52
C GLY A 272 -5.53 -17.31 40.13
N ARG A 273 -5.36 -18.14 39.08
CA ARG A 273 -5.21 -17.67 37.69
C ARG A 273 -6.44 -16.87 37.25
N PRO A 274 -6.27 -15.70 36.63
CA PRO A 274 -7.39 -14.94 36.10
C PRO A 274 -8.01 -15.71 34.92
N SER A 275 -9.34 -15.74 34.88
CA SER A 275 -10.13 -16.41 33.85
C SER A 275 -11.20 -15.47 33.34
N VAL A 276 -11.62 -15.66 32.08
CA VAL A 276 -12.68 -14.85 31.45
C VAL A 276 -13.91 -14.79 32.35
N LEU A 277 -14.40 -15.95 32.81
CA LEU A 277 -15.57 -16.05 33.68
C LEU A 277 -15.38 -15.30 35.02
N LYS A 278 -14.19 -15.41 35.64
CA LYS A 278 -13.90 -14.71 36.89
C LYS A 278 -13.90 -13.19 36.67
N THR A 279 -13.21 -12.72 35.63
CA THR A 279 -13.17 -11.29 35.26
C THR A 279 -14.57 -10.74 34.96
N THR A 280 -15.40 -11.49 34.22
CA THR A 280 -16.79 -11.13 33.93
C THR A 280 -17.62 -11.02 35.22
N LYS A 281 -17.52 -11.99 36.13
CA LYS A 281 -18.22 -11.95 37.43
C LYS A 281 -17.76 -10.77 38.29
N THR A 282 -16.46 -10.49 38.31
CA THR A 282 -15.89 -9.35 39.05
C THR A 282 -16.41 -8.01 38.49
N LEU A 283 -16.40 -7.83 37.16
CA LEU A 283 -16.96 -6.64 36.51
C LEU A 283 -18.44 -6.43 36.83
N LEU A 284 -19.23 -7.50 36.74
CA LEU A 284 -20.67 -7.44 37.03
C LEU A 284 -20.93 -7.12 38.52
N LYS A 285 -20.07 -7.60 39.43
CA LYS A 285 -20.18 -7.31 40.87
C LYS A 285 -19.78 -5.88 41.22
N GLU A 286 -18.79 -5.31 40.53
CA GLU A 286 -18.30 -3.95 40.79
C GLU A 286 -19.29 -2.88 40.28
N ASP A 287 -19.70 -2.97 39.02
CA ASP A 287 -20.42 -1.89 38.31
C ASP A 287 -21.65 -2.38 37.53
N GLY A 288 -22.05 -3.63 37.72
CA GLY A 288 -23.11 -4.23 36.90
C GLY A 288 -22.75 -4.24 35.41
N TRP A 289 -23.74 -4.02 34.57
CA TRP A 289 -23.58 -4.04 33.11
C TRP A 289 -22.75 -2.88 32.57
N TRP A 290 -22.71 -1.75 33.26
CA TRP A 290 -21.92 -0.59 32.86
C TRP A 290 -20.42 -0.81 33.02
N GLY A 291 -20.00 -1.76 33.86
CA GLY A 291 -18.61 -2.16 34.01
C GLY A 291 -17.97 -2.62 32.69
N PHE A 292 -18.75 -3.27 31.81
CA PHE A 292 -18.26 -3.73 30.50
C PHE A 292 -17.97 -2.59 29.52
N TYR A 293 -18.57 -1.41 29.74
CA TYR A 293 -18.42 -0.22 28.90
C TYR A 293 -17.48 0.83 29.48
N ARG A 294 -16.72 0.48 30.54
CA ARG A 294 -15.66 1.36 31.06
C ARG A 294 -14.65 1.69 29.96
N GLY A 295 -14.30 2.98 29.84
CA GLY A 295 -13.41 3.46 28.79
C GLY A 295 -14.03 3.54 27.39
N PHE A 296 -15.36 3.37 27.24
CA PHE A 296 -16.06 3.48 25.96
C PHE A 296 -15.77 4.80 25.23
N GLY A 297 -15.84 5.95 25.91
CA GLY A 297 -15.61 7.27 25.30
C GLY A 297 -14.23 7.39 24.61
N PRO A 298 -13.11 7.18 25.33
CA PRO A 298 -11.79 7.15 24.72
C PRO A 298 -11.63 6.11 23.60
N ARG A 299 -12.27 4.93 23.72
CA ARG A 299 -12.25 3.89 22.67
C ARG A 299 -13.00 4.34 21.40
N PHE A 300 -14.19 4.92 21.57
CA PHE A 300 -14.97 5.47 20.48
C PHE A 300 -14.18 6.55 19.74
N LEU A 301 -13.58 7.50 20.46
CA LEU A 301 -12.71 8.52 19.86
C LEU A 301 -11.56 7.90 19.09
N ASN A 302 -10.86 6.92 19.69
CA ASN A 302 -9.75 6.23 19.04
C ASN A 302 -10.18 5.53 17.74
N MET A 303 -11.28 4.76 17.76
CA MET A 303 -11.80 4.04 16.59
C MET A 303 -12.32 4.97 15.49
N SER A 304 -13.00 6.06 15.86
CA SER A 304 -13.52 7.06 14.91
C SER A 304 -12.38 7.81 14.22
N PHE A 305 -11.35 8.24 14.97
CA PHE A 305 -10.21 8.90 14.36
C PHE A 305 -9.31 7.95 13.58
N TYR A 306 -9.15 6.70 14.03
CA TYR A 306 -8.30 5.72 13.34
C TYR A 306 -8.71 5.54 11.88
N GLY A 307 -10.00 5.35 11.61
CA GLY A 307 -10.53 5.18 10.25
C GLY A 307 -10.26 6.39 9.34
N THR A 308 -10.65 7.58 9.79
CA THR A 308 -10.48 8.84 9.03
C THR A 308 -9.00 9.15 8.79
N THR A 309 -8.17 9.03 9.82
CA THR A 309 -6.74 9.35 9.71
C THR A 309 -5.97 8.30 8.90
N MET A 310 -6.41 7.03 8.89
CA MET A 310 -5.76 5.98 8.10
C MET A 310 -5.88 6.26 6.59
N ILE A 311 -7.06 6.66 6.13
CA ILE A 311 -7.30 6.97 4.70
C ILE A 311 -6.45 8.16 4.28
N VAL A 312 -6.49 9.26 5.04
CA VAL A 312 -5.67 10.45 4.77
C VAL A 312 -4.17 10.13 4.79
N THR A 313 -3.74 9.32 5.75
CA THR A 313 -2.35 8.88 5.86
C THR A 313 -1.94 8.06 4.64
N TYR A 314 -2.79 7.15 4.19
CA TYR A 314 -2.55 6.33 3.02
C TYR A 314 -2.43 7.15 1.73
N GLU A 315 -3.34 8.10 1.51
CA GLU A 315 -3.27 9.04 0.39
C GLU A 315 -1.99 9.88 0.42
N LEU A 316 -1.58 10.35 1.60
CA LEU A 316 -0.32 11.08 1.77
C LEU A 316 0.91 10.22 1.47
N ILE A 317 0.90 8.94 1.85
CA ILE A 317 1.99 7.99 1.53
C ILE A 317 2.08 7.80 0.01
N ASN A 318 0.95 7.55 -0.66
CA ASN A 318 0.89 7.41 -2.12
C ASN A 318 1.42 8.67 -2.82
N TYR A 319 1.03 9.85 -2.35
CA TYR A 319 1.49 11.13 -2.87
C TYR A 319 3.00 11.30 -2.77
N LEU A 320 3.56 11.14 -1.55
CA LEU A 320 4.98 11.38 -1.31
C LEU A 320 5.89 10.36 -2.00
N SER A 321 5.34 9.18 -2.28
CA SER A 321 6.05 8.05 -2.88
C SER A 321 5.88 7.95 -4.40
N SER A 322 5.10 8.83 -5.03
CA SER A 322 5.00 8.89 -6.50
C SER A 322 6.37 9.23 -7.14
N LYS A 323 6.73 8.49 -8.20
CA LYS A 323 7.97 8.66 -8.98
C LYS A 323 7.94 9.88 -9.91
N ASP A 324 6.76 10.43 -10.19
CA ASP A 324 6.56 11.40 -11.27
C ASP A 324 6.34 12.83 -10.72
N GLU A 325 7.22 13.77 -11.12
CA GLU A 325 7.30 15.12 -10.56
C GLU A 325 6.13 16.04 -11.00
N SER A 326 5.58 15.77 -12.18
CA SER A 326 4.37 16.40 -12.73
C SER A 326 3.10 15.96 -11.98
N SER A 327 3.07 14.69 -11.56
CA SER A 327 1.99 14.09 -10.75
C SER A 327 1.98 14.62 -9.32
N ARG A 328 3.14 15.02 -8.77
CA ARG A 328 3.22 15.74 -7.48
C ARG A 328 2.45 17.05 -7.54
N TRP A 329 2.60 17.85 -8.60
CA TRP A 329 1.93 19.15 -8.69
C TRP A 329 0.42 19.07 -8.98
N ILE A 330 -0.03 18.08 -9.76
CA ILE A 330 -1.46 17.87 -10.05
C ILE A 330 -2.19 17.32 -8.80
N SER A 331 -1.53 16.46 -8.02
CA SER A 331 -2.06 15.96 -6.74
C SER A 331 -1.94 16.98 -5.60
N TYR A 332 -1.02 17.95 -5.68
CA TYR A 332 -0.84 19.03 -4.70
C TYR A 332 -2.05 19.98 -4.64
N ARG A 333 -2.74 20.18 -5.77
CA ARG A 333 -3.98 20.97 -5.81
C ARG A 333 -5.20 20.25 -5.20
N LYS A 334 -5.04 18.97 -4.81
CA LYS A 334 -6.15 18.04 -4.57
C LYS A 334 -6.48 17.75 -3.10
N SER A 335 -5.72 18.14 -2.06
CA SER A 335 -6.19 17.81 -0.70
C SER A 335 -5.66 18.52 0.55
N LEU A 336 -4.44 19.06 0.62
CA LEU A 336 -3.78 19.10 1.95
C LEU A 336 -3.29 20.43 2.50
N HIS A 337 -3.23 21.52 1.72
CA HIS A 337 -2.63 22.76 2.24
C HIS A 337 -3.59 23.62 3.08
N GLU A 338 -4.91 23.44 2.99
CA GLU A 338 -5.88 24.24 3.77
C GLU A 338 -6.53 23.42 4.90
N ALA A 339 -7.03 22.20 4.63
CA ALA A 339 -7.77 21.43 5.63
C ALA A 339 -6.97 21.07 6.91
N MET A 340 -5.69 20.72 6.78
CA MET A 340 -4.84 20.40 7.95
C MET A 340 -4.38 21.64 8.71
N LEU A 341 -4.16 22.78 8.04
CA LEU A 341 -3.75 24.03 8.69
C LEU A 341 -4.93 24.72 9.37
N THR A 342 -6.16 24.57 8.85
CA THR A 342 -7.38 25.08 9.49
C THR A 342 -7.72 24.31 10.76
N GLN A 343 -7.66 22.96 10.75
CA GLN A 343 -7.95 22.17 11.96
C GLN A 343 -6.87 22.27 13.05
N LEU A 344 -5.58 22.37 12.69
CA LEU A 344 -4.51 22.65 13.66
C LEU A 344 -4.51 24.10 14.14
N GLY A 345 -4.91 25.05 13.29
CA GLY A 345 -5.07 26.46 13.63
C GLY A 345 -6.21 26.71 14.62
N GLU A 346 -7.36 26.06 14.39
CA GLU A 346 -8.53 26.10 15.29
C GLU A 346 -8.27 25.39 16.63
N PHE A 347 -7.47 24.31 16.64
CA PHE A 347 -7.13 23.58 17.86
C PHE A 347 -6.05 24.28 18.72
N LEU A 348 -5.20 25.12 18.11
CA LEU A 348 -4.10 25.81 18.80
C LEU A 348 -4.37 27.31 19.07
N GLY A 349 -5.49 27.87 18.61
CA GLY A 349 -5.93 29.23 18.95
C GLY A 349 -5.07 30.35 18.36
N PHE A 350 -4.54 30.17 17.15
CA PHE A 350 -3.67 31.16 16.48
C PHE A 350 -4.41 32.29 15.74
N ASP A 351 -5.66 32.59 16.08
CA ASP A 351 -6.48 33.64 15.42
C ASP A 351 -6.13 35.10 15.81
N LYS A 352 -4.91 35.38 16.28
CA LYS A 352 -4.58 36.73 16.81
C LYS A 352 -3.30 37.41 16.35
N TYR A 353 -2.65 36.97 15.26
CA TYR A 353 -1.52 37.74 14.70
C TYR A 353 -1.52 37.83 13.17
N PRO A 354 -1.24 39.01 12.60
CA PRO A 354 -1.23 39.21 11.15
C PRO A 354 -0.05 38.51 10.46
N VAL A 355 -0.27 38.20 9.17
CA VAL A 355 0.49 37.39 8.19
C VAL A 355 1.99 37.71 8.01
N SER A 356 2.56 38.64 8.79
CA SER A 356 3.98 39.04 8.71
C SER A 356 4.95 38.04 9.39
N VAL A 357 4.48 37.22 10.35
CA VAL A 357 5.35 36.31 11.12
C VAL A 357 5.74 35.05 10.35
N THR A 358 4.94 34.62 9.37
CA THR A 358 5.18 33.41 8.57
C THR A 358 6.38 33.54 7.61
N VAL A 359 6.73 34.78 7.23
CA VAL A 359 7.90 35.06 6.37
C VAL A 359 9.21 34.98 7.15
N HIS A 360 9.23 35.49 8.40
CA HIS A 360 10.43 35.44 9.25
C HIS A 360 10.77 34.02 9.74
N VAL A 361 9.77 33.18 9.99
CA VAL A 361 10.00 31.77 10.39
C VAL A 361 10.55 30.93 9.24
N LYS A 362 10.08 31.14 7.99
CA LYS A 362 10.65 30.49 6.81
C LYS A 362 12.12 30.85 6.61
N GLU A 363 12.50 32.10 6.88
CA GLU A 363 13.88 32.57 6.73
C GLU A 363 14.81 32.07 7.85
N ILE A 364 14.30 31.95 9.08
CA ILE A 364 15.04 31.37 10.21
C ILE A 364 15.22 29.85 10.02
N VAL A 365 14.21 29.13 9.54
CA VAL A 365 14.30 27.68 9.27
C VAL A 365 15.24 27.41 8.10
N ALA A 366 15.20 28.22 7.03
CA ALA A 366 16.14 28.11 5.92
C ALA A 366 17.59 28.39 6.34
N ARG A 367 17.83 29.42 7.18
CA ARG A 367 19.18 29.73 7.72
C ARG A 367 19.69 28.66 8.69
N THR A 368 18.80 27.97 9.41
CA THR A 368 19.17 26.87 10.31
C THR A 368 19.49 25.58 9.55
N ALA A 369 18.72 25.27 8.50
CA ALA A 369 18.98 24.14 7.60
C ALA A 369 20.28 24.31 6.80
N HIS A 370 20.62 25.54 6.40
CA HIS A 370 21.85 25.83 5.68
C HIS A 370 23.11 25.81 6.59
N ARG A 371 22.96 26.04 7.90
CA ARG A 371 24.02 25.82 8.91
C ARG A 371 24.23 24.34 9.22
N ALA A 372 23.15 23.56 9.36
CA ALA A 372 23.23 22.12 9.63
C ALA A 372 23.91 21.33 8.50
N ASN A 373 23.84 21.81 7.25
CA ASN A 373 24.48 21.16 6.10
C ASN A 373 25.97 21.51 5.94
N LYS A 374 26.49 22.48 6.70
CA LYS A 374 27.91 22.88 6.68
C LYS A 374 28.74 22.16 7.77
N ASP A 375 28.08 21.61 8.79
CA ASP A 375 28.75 20.87 9.88
C ASP A 375 28.89 19.36 9.62
N ASN A 376 28.35 18.85 8.51
CA ASN A 376 28.37 17.41 8.18
C ASN A 376 29.54 16.98 7.26
N SER A 377 30.53 17.86 7.01
CA SER A 377 31.74 17.53 6.25
C SER A 377 32.94 17.11 7.10
N ASN A 378 32.80 17.02 8.42
CA ASN A 378 33.88 16.60 9.33
C ASN A 378 33.39 15.60 10.39
N ASN A 379 33.13 14.36 9.99
CA ASN A 379 33.35 13.23 10.90
C ASN A 379 33.48 11.89 10.15
N SER A 380 34.72 11.56 9.78
CA SER A 380 35.12 10.22 9.40
C SER A 380 35.36 9.39 10.66
N GLY A 381 34.57 8.33 10.87
CA GLY A 381 34.94 7.27 11.81
C GLY A 381 33.80 6.51 12.47
N LYS A 382 33.77 5.20 12.20
CA LYS A 382 33.15 4.07 12.93
C LYS A 382 31.74 3.65 12.50
N GLY A 383 31.68 2.45 11.88
CA GLY A 383 30.45 1.67 11.73
C GLY A 383 30.47 0.55 10.68
N GLU A 384 31.57 -0.19 10.51
CA GLU A 384 31.73 -1.23 9.46
C GLU A 384 30.89 -2.52 9.60
N MET A 385 29.88 -2.59 10.47
CA MET A 385 29.09 -3.83 10.66
C MET A 385 27.66 -3.81 10.06
N GLY A 386 27.26 -2.73 9.36
CA GLY A 386 25.92 -2.59 8.76
C GLY A 386 25.83 -2.83 7.25
N LEU A 387 26.96 -2.99 6.55
CA LEU A 387 27.02 -2.93 5.08
C LEU A 387 27.08 -4.30 4.38
N SER A 388 27.30 -5.40 5.11
CA SER A 388 27.43 -6.74 4.51
C SER A 388 26.08 -7.46 4.36
N ILE A 389 25.13 -7.26 5.27
CA ILE A 389 23.80 -7.87 5.18
C ILE A 389 22.95 -7.19 4.11
N SER A 390 23.04 -5.85 3.95
CA SER A 390 22.35 -5.12 2.88
C SER A 390 22.86 -5.49 1.49
N LYS A 391 24.16 -5.79 1.34
CA LYS A 391 24.76 -6.27 0.09
C LYS A 391 24.33 -7.71 -0.24
N ILE A 392 24.16 -8.58 0.77
CA ILE A 392 23.71 -9.96 0.57
C ILE A 392 22.19 -10.02 0.30
N LEU A 393 21.37 -9.27 1.06
CA LEU A 393 19.92 -9.14 0.79
C LEU A 393 19.64 -8.46 -0.55
N GLY A 394 20.44 -7.45 -0.91
CA GLY A 394 20.34 -6.76 -2.20
C GLY A 394 20.69 -7.66 -3.39
N ARG A 395 21.61 -8.62 -3.23
CA ARG A 395 21.93 -9.61 -4.28
C ARG A 395 20.88 -10.73 -4.39
N LEU A 396 20.18 -11.05 -3.30
CA LEU A 396 19.15 -12.10 -3.27
C LEU A 396 17.76 -11.62 -3.75
N PHE A 397 17.49 -10.31 -3.78
CA PHE A 397 16.15 -9.76 -4.07
C PHE A 397 16.09 -8.62 -5.10
N SER A 398 17.18 -8.27 -5.79
CA SER A 398 17.12 -7.25 -6.85
C SER A 398 16.65 -7.84 -8.17
N LYS A 399 15.37 -7.61 -8.54
CA LYS A 399 14.92 -7.79 -9.94
C LYS A 399 15.69 -6.77 -10.81
N LYS A 400 16.30 -7.21 -11.92
CA LYS A 400 16.91 -6.29 -12.90
C LYS A 400 15.74 -5.67 -13.69
N GLU A 401 15.41 -4.40 -13.43
CA GLU A 401 14.48 -3.64 -14.27
C GLU A 401 15.17 -3.34 -15.62
N MET A 402 14.56 -3.74 -16.73
CA MET A 402 15.14 -3.59 -18.07
C MET A 402 14.17 -2.83 -18.97
N ARG A 403 14.65 -1.79 -19.65
CA ARG A 403 13.82 -1.02 -20.57
C ARG A 403 13.87 -1.64 -21.95
N ILE A 404 12.76 -2.25 -22.37
CA ILE A 404 12.62 -2.87 -23.70
C ILE A 404 11.55 -2.12 -24.48
N LEU A 405 11.81 -1.72 -25.72
CA LEU A 405 10.83 -1.05 -26.57
C LEU A 405 10.24 -2.05 -27.57
N MET A 406 8.92 -2.15 -27.70
CA MET A 406 8.26 -2.97 -28.73
C MET A 406 7.63 -2.09 -29.79
N VAL A 407 8.02 -2.24 -31.04
CA VAL A 407 7.59 -1.40 -32.17
C VAL A 407 7.37 -2.25 -33.41
N GLY A 408 6.78 -1.67 -34.44
CA GLY A 408 6.42 -2.36 -35.67
C GLY A 408 5.27 -1.65 -36.36
N LEU A 409 5.00 -2.01 -37.62
CA LEU A 409 3.91 -1.40 -38.38
C LEU A 409 2.54 -1.67 -37.74
N ASP A 410 1.53 -0.90 -38.13
CA ASP A 410 0.15 -1.14 -37.74
C ASP A 410 -0.30 -2.53 -38.20
N ALA A 411 -1.25 -3.12 -37.46
CA ALA A 411 -1.73 -4.49 -37.66
C ALA A 411 -0.68 -5.62 -37.52
N ALA A 412 0.59 -5.35 -37.21
CA ALA A 412 1.62 -6.38 -37.00
C ALA A 412 1.37 -7.32 -35.81
N GLY A 413 0.44 -6.98 -34.92
CA GLY A 413 0.03 -7.81 -33.78
C GLY A 413 0.72 -7.48 -32.44
N LYS A 414 1.32 -6.29 -32.32
CA LYS A 414 1.96 -5.79 -31.08
C LYS A 414 1.04 -5.86 -29.85
N THR A 415 -0.16 -5.29 -29.97
CA THR A 415 -1.19 -5.28 -28.92
C THR A 415 -1.60 -6.69 -28.51
N THR A 416 -1.75 -7.60 -29.49
CA THR A 416 -2.09 -9.01 -29.25
C THR A 416 -0.98 -9.73 -28.50
N ILE A 417 0.28 -9.54 -28.88
CA ILE A 417 1.45 -10.08 -28.17
C ILE A 417 1.47 -9.56 -26.73
N LEU A 418 1.26 -8.24 -26.54
CA LEU A 418 1.24 -7.62 -25.23
C LEU A 418 0.17 -8.23 -24.31
N TYR A 419 -1.07 -8.37 -24.78
CA TYR A 419 -2.14 -8.99 -23.99
C TYR A 419 -1.89 -10.47 -23.71
N LYS A 420 -1.37 -11.22 -24.69
CA LYS A 420 -1.02 -12.63 -24.50
C LYS A 420 0.02 -12.81 -23.39
N LEU A 421 1.04 -11.95 -23.36
CA LEU A 421 2.07 -11.96 -22.34
C LEU A 421 1.57 -11.48 -20.96
N LYS A 422 0.58 -10.58 -20.93
CA LYS A 422 0.06 -9.97 -19.69
C LYS A 422 -1.03 -10.81 -19.00
N LEU A 423 -1.94 -11.41 -19.76
CA LEU A 423 -3.18 -12.01 -19.23
C LEU A 423 -3.27 -13.52 -19.44
N GLY A 424 -2.41 -14.13 -20.26
CA GLY A 424 -2.47 -15.56 -20.58
C GLY A 424 -3.65 -15.97 -21.48
N GLU A 425 -4.54 -15.04 -21.84
CA GLU A 425 -5.75 -15.27 -22.64
C GLU A 425 -5.80 -14.39 -23.91
N ILE A 426 -6.56 -14.84 -24.91
CA ILE A 426 -6.74 -14.15 -26.20
C ILE A 426 -7.95 -13.21 -26.10
N VAL A 427 -7.70 -11.90 -26.04
CA VAL A 427 -8.75 -10.89 -26.19
C VAL A 427 -8.76 -10.42 -27.64
N THR A 428 -9.92 -10.44 -28.29
CA THR A 428 -10.10 -9.85 -29.63
C THR A 428 -9.89 -8.34 -29.55
N THR A 429 -8.79 -7.84 -30.11
CA THR A 429 -8.46 -6.41 -30.07
C THR A 429 -9.12 -5.65 -31.22
N ILE A 430 -9.83 -4.56 -30.90
CA ILE A 430 -10.19 -3.50 -31.84
C ILE A 430 -8.92 -2.66 -32.12
N PRO A 431 -8.67 -2.14 -33.34
CA PRO A 431 -7.49 -1.33 -33.64
C PRO A 431 -7.35 -0.18 -32.64
N THR A 432 -6.19 -0.08 -31.98
CA THR A 432 -5.93 0.93 -30.95
C THR A 432 -5.88 2.32 -31.58
N ILE A 433 -6.78 3.21 -31.15
CA ILE A 433 -6.65 4.66 -31.38
C ILE A 433 -5.83 5.20 -30.21
N GLY A 434 -4.51 5.37 -30.39
CA GLY A 434 -3.64 6.01 -29.40
C GLY A 434 -2.43 5.18 -28.94
N PHE A 435 -1.93 5.55 -27.76
CA PHE A 435 -0.65 5.14 -27.19
C PHE A 435 -0.89 4.29 -25.94
N ASN A 436 -0.35 3.06 -25.87
CA ASN A 436 -0.50 2.19 -24.70
C ASN A 436 0.87 1.79 -24.11
N VAL A 437 1.02 1.94 -22.79
CA VAL A 437 2.26 1.65 -22.07
C VAL A 437 1.96 0.63 -21.02
N GLU A 438 2.56 -0.54 -21.15
CA GLU A 438 2.26 -1.65 -20.28
C GLU A 438 3.54 -2.33 -19.83
N THR A 439 3.69 -2.48 -18.51
CA THR A 439 4.81 -3.21 -17.95
C THR A 439 4.43 -4.66 -17.78
N VAL A 440 5.21 -5.55 -18.40
CA VAL A 440 5.04 -7.00 -18.31
C VAL A 440 6.21 -7.56 -17.50
N GLU A 441 5.90 -8.45 -16.57
CA GLU A 441 6.91 -9.21 -15.83
C GLU A 441 7.14 -10.57 -16.49
N TYR A 442 8.38 -10.88 -16.87
CA TYR A 442 8.77 -12.21 -17.34
C TYR A 442 10.06 -12.65 -16.64
N LYS A 443 10.00 -13.78 -15.93
CA LYS A 443 11.08 -14.28 -15.05
C LYS A 443 11.52 -13.20 -14.04
N ASN A 444 12.81 -12.89 -13.97
CA ASN A 444 13.39 -11.89 -13.06
C ASN A 444 13.53 -10.50 -13.70
N ILE A 445 12.83 -10.27 -14.81
CA ILE A 445 12.96 -9.07 -15.65
C ILE A 445 11.59 -8.41 -15.76
N SER A 446 11.55 -7.12 -15.44
CA SER A 446 10.41 -6.25 -15.73
C SER A 446 10.73 -5.49 -17.00
N PHE A 447 9.87 -5.59 -18.02
CA PHE A 447 10.03 -4.87 -19.28
C PHE A 447 8.80 -4.03 -19.58
N THR A 448 9.01 -2.77 -19.94
CA THR A 448 7.95 -1.82 -20.27
C THR A 448 7.68 -1.85 -21.77
N VAL A 449 6.65 -2.57 -22.20
CA VAL A 449 6.21 -2.60 -23.59
C VAL A 449 5.47 -1.30 -23.91
N TRP A 450 5.96 -0.57 -24.91
CA TRP A 450 5.32 0.65 -25.41
C TRP A 450 4.63 0.32 -26.74
N ASP A 451 3.34 -0.01 -26.72
CA ASP A 451 2.56 -0.22 -27.93
C ASP A 451 2.19 1.14 -28.52
N VAL A 452 3.08 1.64 -29.37
CA VAL A 452 2.83 2.82 -30.17
C VAL A 452 2.18 2.40 -31.48
N GLY A 453 1.00 2.95 -31.77
CA GLY A 453 0.32 2.67 -33.04
C GLY A 453 1.29 2.85 -34.22
N GLY A 454 1.21 1.96 -35.20
CA GLY A 454 2.17 1.90 -36.31
C GLY A 454 1.78 2.70 -37.55
N GLN A 455 0.74 3.52 -37.46
CA GLN A 455 0.26 4.36 -38.57
C GLN A 455 1.28 5.47 -38.87
N ASP A 456 1.44 5.80 -40.15
CA ASP A 456 2.44 6.78 -40.65
C ASP A 456 2.48 8.10 -39.87
N LYS A 457 1.31 8.59 -39.46
CA LYS A 457 1.16 9.89 -38.78
C LYS A 457 1.74 9.93 -37.37
N ILE A 458 1.95 8.79 -36.71
CA ILE A 458 2.38 8.71 -35.31
C ILE A 458 3.76 8.07 -35.12
N ARG A 459 4.38 7.54 -36.19
CA ARG A 459 5.76 7.01 -36.17
C ARG A 459 6.83 8.02 -35.70
N PRO A 460 6.75 9.32 -36.00
CA PRO A 460 7.73 10.30 -35.49
C PRO A 460 7.80 10.36 -33.96
N LEU A 461 6.72 9.99 -33.27
CA LEU A 461 6.68 9.99 -31.80
C LEU A 461 7.55 8.90 -31.18
N TRP A 462 7.95 7.87 -31.94
CA TRP A 462 8.79 6.77 -31.46
C TRP A 462 10.11 7.26 -30.87
N ARG A 463 10.66 8.36 -31.41
CA ARG A 463 11.93 8.97 -31.00
C ARG A 463 11.96 9.40 -29.53
N HIS A 464 10.81 9.82 -28.99
CA HIS A 464 10.70 10.21 -27.58
C HIS A 464 10.92 9.03 -26.61
N TYR A 465 10.92 7.79 -27.12
CA TYR A 465 11.01 6.59 -26.30
C TYR A 465 12.34 5.84 -26.41
N PHE A 466 13.26 6.30 -27.24
CA PHE A 466 14.53 5.59 -27.47
C PHE A 466 15.51 5.69 -26.30
N GLN A 467 15.47 6.79 -25.55
CA GLN A 467 16.38 7.02 -24.42
C GLN A 467 16.42 5.83 -23.45
N ASN A 468 17.60 5.40 -23.02
CA ASN A 468 17.80 4.31 -22.06
C ASN A 468 17.19 2.94 -22.48
N THR A 469 16.85 2.73 -23.76
CA THR A 469 16.32 1.45 -24.23
C THR A 469 17.46 0.44 -24.39
N GLN A 470 17.39 -0.67 -23.64
CA GLN A 470 18.41 -1.72 -23.62
C GLN A 470 18.10 -2.85 -24.61
N GLY A 471 16.83 -3.06 -24.92
CA GLY A 471 16.35 -4.03 -25.91
C GLY A 471 15.28 -3.45 -26.80
N LEU A 472 15.26 -3.84 -28.07
CA LEU A 472 14.27 -3.45 -29.06
C LEU A 472 13.61 -4.71 -29.60
N ILE A 473 12.28 -4.82 -29.49
CA ILE A 473 11.47 -5.85 -30.11
C ILE A 473 10.79 -5.23 -31.33
N PHE A 474 11.13 -5.69 -32.53
CA PHE A 474 10.49 -5.25 -33.77
C PHE A 474 9.54 -6.33 -34.28
N VAL A 475 8.24 -6.03 -34.32
CA VAL A 475 7.18 -6.98 -34.71
C VAL A 475 6.83 -6.78 -36.18
N VAL A 476 6.89 -7.87 -36.94
CA VAL A 476 6.61 -7.90 -38.38
C VAL A 476 5.43 -8.83 -38.65
N ASP A 477 4.46 -8.36 -39.42
CA ASP A 477 3.40 -9.22 -39.97
C ASP A 477 4.00 -10.11 -41.07
N SER A 478 4.10 -11.41 -40.80
CA SER A 478 4.69 -12.36 -41.75
C SER A 478 3.79 -12.60 -42.96
N ASN A 479 2.49 -12.35 -42.84
CA ASN A 479 1.52 -12.56 -43.91
C ASN A 479 1.38 -11.32 -44.82
N ASP A 480 1.88 -10.16 -44.38
CA ASP A 480 1.85 -8.90 -45.13
C ASP A 480 3.12 -8.74 -46.00
N ARG A 481 3.09 -9.38 -47.18
CA ARG A 481 4.20 -9.40 -48.12
C ARG A 481 4.43 -8.05 -48.81
N ASP A 482 3.41 -7.19 -48.88
CA ASP A 482 3.47 -5.90 -49.57
C ASP A 482 4.14 -4.83 -48.72
N ARG A 483 3.87 -4.81 -47.40
CA ARG A 483 4.41 -3.80 -46.47
C ARG A 483 5.72 -4.20 -45.78
N VAL A 484 6.29 -5.36 -46.10
CA VAL A 484 7.59 -5.77 -45.54
C VAL A 484 8.74 -4.84 -45.94
N GLY A 485 8.68 -4.23 -47.13
CA GLY A 485 9.65 -3.22 -47.56
C GLY A 485 9.56 -1.94 -46.72
N GLU A 486 8.34 -1.53 -46.38
CA GLU A 486 8.10 -0.41 -45.46
C GLU A 486 8.61 -0.74 -44.05
N ALA A 487 8.37 -1.96 -43.56
CA ALA A 487 8.87 -2.42 -42.27
C ALA A 487 10.40 -2.41 -42.20
N ARG A 488 11.07 -2.78 -43.30
CA ARG A 488 12.53 -2.66 -43.45
C ARG A 488 12.96 -1.20 -43.30
N ASP A 489 12.38 -0.31 -44.09
CA ASP A 489 12.82 1.09 -44.14
C ASP A 489 12.62 1.78 -42.78
N GLU A 490 11.53 1.46 -42.06
CA GLU A 490 11.30 1.92 -40.69
C GLU A 490 12.30 1.33 -39.68
N LEU A 491 12.56 0.02 -39.73
CA LEU A 491 13.53 -0.62 -38.86
C LEU A 491 14.91 0.03 -39.02
N HIS A 492 15.40 0.17 -40.25
CA HIS A 492 16.71 0.79 -40.51
C HIS A 492 16.74 2.27 -40.11
N ARG A 493 15.65 3.01 -40.31
CA ARG A 493 15.54 4.40 -39.82
C ARG A 493 15.68 4.47 -38.31
N MET A 494 15.01 3.61 -37.56
CA MET A 494 15.11 3.56 -36.10
C MET A 494 16.51 3.16 -35.62
N LEU A 495 17.11 2.16 -36.25
CA LEU A 495 18.42 1.65 -35.84
C LEU A 495 19.59 2.64 -36.08
N ASN A 496 19.36 3.67 -36.90
CA ASN A 496 20.29 4.77 -37.15
C ASN A 496 20.28 5.86 -36.07
N GLU A 497 19.37 5.79 -35.09
CA GLU A 497 19.28 6.76 -34.00
C GLU A 497 20.31 6.44 -32.91
N ASP A 498 21.04 7.46 -32.45
CA ASP A 498 22.14 7.31 -31.49
C ASP A 498 21.69 6.66 -30.18
N GLU A 499 20.47 6.97 -29.72
CA GLU A 499 19.89 6.43 -28.49
C GLU A 499 19.65 4.91 -28.54
N LEU A 500 19.50 4.34 -29.75
CA LEU A 500 19.31 2.90 -29.94
C LEU A 500 20.60 2.18 -30.32
N ARG A 501 21.74 2.85 -30.44
CA ARG A 501 23.00 2.26 -30.93
C ARG A 501 23.38 0.96 -30.22
N ASP A 502 23.23 0.93 -28.90
CA ASP A 502 23.70 -0.19 -28.06
C ASP A 502 22.61 -1.24 -27.77
N ALA A 503 21.35 -0.97 -28.16
CA ALA A 503 20.20 -1.83 -27.89
C ALA A 503 20.30 -3.19 -28.63
N VAL A 504 19.95 -4.28 -27.93
CA VAL A 504 19.83 -5.62 -28.54
C VAL A 504 18.53 -5.71 -29.33
N LEU A 505 18.58 -6.22 -30.55
CA LEU A 505 17.40 -6.31 -31.44
C LEU A 505 16.81 -7.73 -31.43
N LEU A 506 15.53 -7.86 -31.12
CA LEU A 506 14.73 -9.06 -31.35
C LEU A 506 13.70 -8.75 -32.43
N VAL A 507 13.62 -9.56 -33.48
CA VAL A 507 12.58 -9.47 -34.50
C VAL A 507 11.56 -10.58 -34.28
N PHE A 508 10.30 -10.22 -34.09
CA PHE A 508 9.21 -11.19 -34.11
C PHE A 508 8.61 -11.27 -35.51
N ALA A 509 8.80 -12.42 -36.15
CA ALA A 509 8.09 -12.81 -37.36
C ALA A 509 6.71 -13.35 -36.97
N ASN A 510 5.76 -12.45 -36.75
CA ASN A 510 4.45 -12.77 -36.17
C ASN A 510 3.42 -13.19 -37.23
N LYS A 511 2.35 -13.87 -36.81
CA LYS A 511 1.27 -14.43 -37.64
C LYS A 511 1.69 -15.62 -38.52
N GLN A 512 2.57 -16.46 -37.99
CA GLN A 512 3.01 -17.70 -38.66
C GLN A 512 1.88 -18.74 -38.82
N ASP A 513 0.73 -18.53 -38.16
CA ASP A 513 -0.48 -19.32 -38.30
C ASP A 513 -1.23 -19.08 -39.63
N LEU A 514 -0.89 -18.04 -40.39
CA LEU A 514 -1.55 -17.70 -41.64
C LEU A 514 -0.92 -18.41 -42.86
N PRO A 515 -1.71 -18.80 -43.87
CA PRO A 515 -1.28 -19.69 -44.95
C PRO A 515 -0.21 -19.10 -45.89
N ASN A 516 -0.09 -17.78 -45.97
CA ASN A 516 0.90 -17.09 -46.82
C ASN A 516 2.05 -16.46 -46.01
N ALA A 517 2.21 -16.83 -44.75
CA ALA A 517 3.24 -16.28 -43.88
C ALA A 517 4.66 -16.55 -44.42
N MET A 518 5.46 -15.49 -44.50
CA MET A 518 6.90 -15.57 -44.76
C MET A 518 7.59 -16.25 -43.57
N ASN A 519 8.46 -17.21 -43.84
CA ASN A 519 9.26 -17.82 -42.78
C ASN A 519 10.35 -16.84 -42.28
N ALA A 520 10.99 -17.18 -41.15
CA ALA A 520 12.01 -16.32 -40.55
C ALA A 520 13.19 -16.03 -41.49
N ALA A 521 13.61 -16.98 -42.34
CA ALA A 521 14.69 -16.77 -43.30
C ALA A 521 14.30 -15.72 -44.36
N GLU A 522 13.10 -15.84 -44.93
CA GLU A 522 12.59 -14.89 -45.92
C GLU A 522 12.47 -13.47 -45.32
N ILE A 523 12.00 -13.35 -44.08
CA ILE A 523 11.92 -12.05 -43.39
C ILE A 523 13.32 -11.49 -43.10
N THR A 524 14.29 -12.35 -42.75
CA THR A 524 15.69 -11.95 -42.52
C THR A 524 16.28 -11.29 -43.76
N ASP A 525 16.07 -11.90 -44.93
CA ASP A 525 16.52 -11.38 -46.22
C ASP A 525 15.81 -10.06 -46.56
N LYS A 526 14.47 -10.02 -46.45
CA LYS A 526 13.68 -8.84 -46.81
C LYS A 526 13.92 -7.63 -45.91
N LEU A 527 14.15 -7.85 -44.61
CA LEU A 527 14.54 -6.78 -43.68
C LEU A 527 16.03 -6.41 -43.78
N GLY A 528 16.83 -7.18 -44.53
CA GLY A 528 18.26 -6.94 -44.69
C GLY A 528 19.05 -7.07 -43.38
N LEU A 529 18.64 -7.96 -42.48
CA LEU A 529 19.27 -8.11 -41.16
C LEU A 529 20.75 -8.53 -41.26
N HIS A 530 21.15 -9.21 -42.35
CA HIS A 530 22.53 -9.57 -42.64
C HIS A 530 23.49 -8.36 -42.75
N SER A 531 22.95 -7.17 -43.00
CA SER A 531 23.75 -5.93 -43.05
C SER A 531 24.09 -5.39 -41.65
N LEU A 532 23.36 -5.80 -40.61
CA LEU A 532 23.51 -5.33 -39.22
C LEU A 532 24.66 -6.03 -38.46
N ARG A 533 25.85 -6.13 -39.05
CA ARG A 533 26.99 -6.91 -38.52
C ARG A 533 27.51 -6.44 -37.15
N GLN A 534 27.29 -5.18 -36.80
CA GLN A 534 27.77 -4.55 -35.56
C GLN A 534 26.73 -4.59 -34.43
N ARG A 535 25.56 -5.19 -34.65
CA ARG A 535 24.46 -5.26 -33.69
C ARG A 535 24.11 -6.71 -33.39
N HIS A 536 23.89 -7.02 -32.12
CA HIS A 536 23.34 -8.31 -31.72
C HIS A 536 21.85 -8.35 -32.06
N TRP A 537 21.48 -9.24 -32.96
CA TRP A 537 20.09 -9.43 -33.36
C TRP A 537 19.70 -10.92 -33.41
N TYR A 538 18.41 -11.19 -33.25
CA TYR A 538 17.80 -12.50 -33.45
C TYR A 538 16.40 -12.36 -34.01
N ILE A 539 15.98 -13.34 -34.79
CA ILE A 539 14.63 -13.42 -35.33
C ILE A 539 13.94 -14.68 -34.81
N GLN A 540 12.71 -14.55 -34.38
CA GLN A 540 11.91 -15.64 -33.85
C GLN A 540 10.56 -15.67 -34.58
N SER A 541 10.24 -16.83 -35.14
CA SER A 541 8.89 -17.12 -35.66
C SER A 541 7.91 -17.16 -34.50
N THR A 542 6.80 -16.42 -34.61
CA THR A 542 5.81 -16.30 -33.54
C THR A 542 4.37 -16.30 -34.04
N CYS A 543 3.46 -16.68 -33.15
CA CYS A 543 2.04 -16.54 -33.32
C CYS A 543 1.45 -15.90 -32.06
N ALA A 544 1.01 -14.64 -32.17
CA ALA A 544 0.50 -13.87 -31.04
C ALA A 544 -0.75 -14.49 -30.39
N THR A 545 -1.59 -15.18 -31.16
CA THR A 545 -2.85 -15.80 -30.68
C THR A 545 -2.55 -17.09 -29.92
N SER A 546 -1.74 -18.01 -30.47
CA SER A 546 -1.37 -19.24 -29.78
C SER A 546 -0.38 -18.99 -28.63
N GLY A 547 0.51 -18.02 -28.78
CA GLY A 547 1.62 -17.72 -27.88
C GLY A 547 2.93 -18.43 -28.25
N GLU A 548 2.91 -19.24 -29.31
CA GLU A 548 4.08 -20.00 -29.78
C GLU A 548 5.22 -19.05 -30.21
N GLY A 549 6.44 -19.38 -29.78
CA GLY A 549 7.65 -18.63 -30.10
C GLY A 549 7.86 -17.33 -29.31
N LEU A 550 6.85 -16.81 -28.61
CA LEU A 550 6.96 -15.53 -27.89
C LEU A 550 7.96 -15.63 -26.73
N TYR A 551 7.86 -16.69 -25.93
CA TYR A 551 8.69 -16.88 -24.76
C TYR A 551 10.14 -17.21 -25.12
N GLU A 552 10.34 -17.98 -26.19
CA GLU A 552 11.66 -18.33 -26.73
C GLU A 552 12.43 -17.08 -27.17
N GLY A 553 11.75 -16.15 -27.86
CA GLY A 553 12.37 -14.87 -28.25
C GLY A 553 12.68 -13.97 -27.05
N LEU A 554 11.77 -13.91 -26.06
CA LEU A 554 12.01 -13.14 -24.83
C LEU A 554 13.17 -13.73 -24.01
N ASP A 555 13.29 -15.05 -23.95
CA ASP A 555 14.41 -15.73 -23.29
C ASP A 555 15.74 -15.41 -23.95
N TRP A 556 15.79 -15.43 -25.28
CA TRP A 556 16.97 -15.01 -26.01
C TRP A 556 17.33 -13.54 -25.70
N LEU A 557 16.35 -12.63 -25.75
CA LEU A 557 16.57 -11.20 -25.51
C LEU A 557 17.06 -10.93 -24.08
N SER A 558 16.43 -11.56 -23.09
CA SER A 558 16.83 -11.54 -21.68
C SER A 558 18.31 -11.90 -21.49
N ASN A 559 18.72 -13.03 -22.06
CA ASN A 559 20.08 -13.55 -21.89
C ASN A 559 21.13 -12.65 -22.54
N ASN A 560 20.82 -12.03 -23.69
CA ASN A 560 21.76 -11.21 -24.46
C ASN A 560 21.85 -9.76 -23.98
N ILE A 561 20.82 -9.23 -23.32
CA ILE A 561 20.94 -7.92 -22.65
C ILE A 561 21.68 -8.08 -21.31
N ALA A 562 21.46 -9.18 -20.58
CA ALA A 562 22.13 -9.44 -19.31
C ALA A 562 23.66 -9.59 -19.43
N SER A 563 24.18 -10.05 -20.57
CA SER A 563 25.61 -10.16 -20.85
C SER A 563 26.31 -8.83 -21.13
N LYS A 564 25.56 -7.73 -21.34
CA LYS A 564 26.11 -6.38 -21.60
C LYS A 564 26.12 -5.46 -20.37
N ALA A 565 25.48 -5.85 -19.27
CA ALA A 565 25.25 -5.01 -18.09
C ALA A 565 25.82 -5.64 -16.81
#